data_AF-A0A6V7HWB7-F1
#
_entry.id   AF-A0A6V7HWB7-F1
#
_cell.length_a   1.000
_cell.length_b   1.000
_cell.length_c   1.000
_cell.angle_alpha   90.00
_cell.angle_beta   90.00
_cell.angle_gamma   90.00
#
_symmetry.space_group_name_H-M   'P 1'
#
loop_
_entity.id
_entity.type
_entity.pdbx_description
1 polymer ?
#
loop_
_entity_poly.entity_id
_entity_poly.type
_entity_poly.pdbx_seq_one_letter_code
_entity_poly.pdbx_strand_id
1 'polypeptide(L)'
;FINDENQWMLCYGLAAANETIWDIVQPRIEIADYFRCTKNTTLVDNYLMKVINGQISSFYDILIFAMESIVAGPEDNFDFALDFYIRHIDDIRQ
;
A
#
# COMPACT_ATOMS: atom_id res chain seq x y z
N PHE A 1 -8.70 -13.54 9.82
CA PHE A 1 -10.13 -13.24 9.73
C PHE A 1 -10.39 -11.86 10.33
N ILE A 2 -10.31 -10.84 9.50
CA ILE A 2 -10.81 -9.49 9.81
C ILE A 2 -12.23 -9.49 9.24
N ASN A 3 -13.24 -9.36 10.10
CA ASN A 3 -14.61 -9.12 9.64
C ASN A 3 -14.73 -7.65 9.21
N ASP A 4 -15.63 -7.34 8.28
CA ASP A 4 -15.86 -5.99 7.74
C ASP A 4 -16.02 -4.91 8.83
N GLU A 5 -16.60 -5.29 9.98
CA GLU A 5 -16.78 -4.42 11.15
C GLU A 5 -15.48 -3.90 11.77
N ASN A 6 -14.31 -4.48 11.45
CA ASN A 6 -13.00 -4.09 12.00
C ASN A 6 -12.08 -3.43 10.97
N GLN A 7 -12.51 -3.26 9.71
CA GLN A 7 -11.70 -2.65 8.66
C GLN A 7 -11.32 -1.19 8.97
N TRP A 8 -12.23 -0.45 9.61
CA TRP A 8 -11.95 0.92 10.04
C TRP A 8 -10.81 0.99 11.05
N MET A 9 -10.69 0.03 11.98
CA MET A 9 -9.58 0.00 12.93
C MET A 9 -8.23 -0.20 12.25
N LEU A 10 -8.17 -1.00 11.19
CA LEU A 10 -6.96 -1.15 10.38
C LEU A 10 -6.62 0.14 9.64
N CYS A 11 -7.64 0.79 9.07
CA CYS A 11 -7.50 2.08 8.41
C CYS A 11 -6.90 3.14 9.38
N TYR A 12 -7.46 3.28 10.58
CA TYR A 12 -6.93 4.21 11.59
C TYR A 12 -5.56 3.79 12.14
N GLY A 13 -5.35 2.49 12.35
CA GLY A 13 -4.07 1.95 12.81
C GLY A 13 -2.95 2.23 11.81
N LEU A 14 -3.21 2.00 10.52
CA LEU A 14 -2.27 2.28 9.44
C LEU A 14 -2.07 3.78 9.22
N ALA A 15 -3.12 4.60 9.36
CA ALA A 15 -3.01 6.05 9.30
C ALA A 15 -2.02 6.62 10.34
N ALA A 16 -1.93 5.97 11.51
CA ALA A 16 -1.02 6.33 12.60
C ALA A 16 0.25 5.46 12.66
N ALA A 17 0.43 4.50 11.75
CA ALA A 17 1.52 3.56 11.81
C ALA A 17 2.86 4.21 11.45
N ASN A 18 3.87 3.93 12.27
CA ASN A 18 5.27 4.09 11.91
C ASN A 18 5.83 2.77 11.35
N GLU A 19 7.10 2.76 10.95
CA GLU A 19 7.78 1.57 10.41
C GLU A 19 7.65 0.34 11.31
N THR A 20 7.78 0.51 12.63
CA THR A 20 7.69 -0.61 13.58
C THR A 20 6.31 -1.26 13.59
N ILE A 21 5.24 -0.47 13.62
CA ILE A 21 3.87 -1.01 13.56
C ILE A 21 3.61 -1.64 12.20
N TRP A 22 4.09 -1.01 11.13
CA TRP A 22 3.95 -1.52 9.77
C TRP A 22 4.55 -2.90 9.59
N ASP A 23 5.79 -3.12 10.03
CA ASP A 23 6.49 -4.41 9.91
C ASP A 23 5.82 -5.55 10.70
N ILE A 24 5.11 -5.21 11.78
CA ILE A 24 4.35 -6.20 12.56
C ILE A 24 3.06 -6.61 11.83
N VAL A 25 2.40 -5.66 11.17
CA VAL A 25 1.07 -5.82 10.58
C VAL A 25 1.13 -6.37 9.16
N GLN A 26 2.08 -5.90 8.35
CA GLN A 26 2.28 -6.27 6.95
C GLN A 26 2.27 -7.78 6.65
N PRO A 27 2.94 -8.66 7.43
CA PRO A 27 2.92 -10.09 7.15
C PRO A 27 1.63 -10.80 7.58
N ARG A 28 0.70 -10.10 8.25
CA ARG A 28 -0.50 -10.70 8.86
C ARG A 28 -1.79 -10.37 8.12
N ILE A 29 -1.77 -9.36 7.26
CA ILE A 29 -2.94 -8.85 6.55
C ILE A 29 -2.54 -8.39 5.15
N GLU A 30 -3.48 -8.42 4.21
CA GLU A 30 -3.32 -7.76 2.91
C GLU A 30 -3.45 -6.25 3.11
N ILE A 31 -2.34 -5.59 3.42
CA ILE A 31 -2.32 -4.15 3.74
C ILE A 31 -2.64 -3.26 2.53
N ALA A 32 -2.49 -3.79 1.32
CA ALA A 32 -2.69 -3.07 0.06
C ALA A 32 -4.08 -2.43 -0.02
N ASP A 33 -5.12 -3.12 0.45
CA ASP A 33 -6.51 -2.64 0.47
C ASP A 33 -6.72 -1.39 1.34
N TYR A 34 -5.80 -1.11 2.26
CA TYR A 34 -5.92 -0.05 3.25
C TYR A 34 -4.96 1.12 2.98
N PHE A 35 -4.27 1.15 1.85
CA PHE A 35 -3.36 2.26 1.51
C PHE A 35 -4.08 3.59 1.33
N ARG A 36 -5.38 3.58 0.98
CA ARG A 36 -6.25 4.78 1.04
C ARG A 36 -6.22 5.51 2.38
N CYS A 37 -5.85 4.81 3.45
CA CYS A 37 -5.92 5.30 4.82
C CYS A 37 -4.61 5.89 5.33
N THR A 38 -3.47 5.46 4.78
CA THR A 38 -2.17 5.92 5.27
C THR A 38 -1.81 7.26 4.64
N LYS A 39 -1.30 8.17 5.47
CA LYS A 39 -0.66 9.42 5.02
C LYS A 39 0.85 9.27 4.87
N ASN A 40 1.39 8.12 5.27
CA ASN A 40 2.81 7.85 5.22
C ASN A 40 3.16 7.18 3.89
N THR A 41 3.29 8.00 2.85
CA THR A 41 3.59 7.56 1.48
C THR A 41 4.95 6.86 1.38
N THR A 42 5.92 7.16 2.25
CA THR A 42 7.21 6.45 2.32
C THR A 42 7.03 4.96 2.65
N LEU A 43 6.11 4.60 3.55
CA LEU A 43 5.84 3.19 3.87
C LEU A 43 5.21 2.46 2.68
N VAL A 44 4.32 3.15 1.95
CA VAL A 44 3.67 2.62 0.76
C VAL A 44 4.69 2.41 -0.36
N ASP A 45 5.52 3.41 -0.65
CA ASP A 45 6.59 3.37 -1.64
C ASP A 45 7.55 2.19 -1.36
N ASN A 46 8.03 2.07 -0.12
CA ASN A 46 8.88 0.95 0.30
C ASN A 46 8.20 -0.41 0.11
N TYR A 47 6.91 -0.53 0.43
CA TYR A 47 6.18 -1.78 0.22
C TYR A 47 6.06 -2.12 -1.27
N LEU A 48 5.65 -1.16 -2.10
CA LEU A 48 5.53 -1.35 -3.54
C LEU A 48 6.87 -1.71 -4.19
N MET A 49 7.98 -1.15 -3.71
CA MET A 49 9.32 -1.53 -4.16
C MET A 49 9.68 -2.97 -3.80
N LYS A 50 9.24 -3.49 -2.64
CA LYS A 50 9.39 -4.92 -2.31
C LYS A 50 8.60 -5.80 -3.29
N VAL A 51 7.41 -5.35 -3.68
CA VAL A 51 6.56 -6.02 -4.67
C VAL A 51 7.27 -6.05 -6.03
N ILE A 52 7.71 -4.90 -6.55
CA ILE A 52 8.46 -4.75 -7.81
C ILE A 52 9.72 -5.62 -7.83
N ASN A 53 10.48 -5.65 -6.74
CA ASN A 53 11.71 -6.44 -6.65
C ASN A 53 11.47 -7.95 -6.45
N GLY A 54 10.23 -8.43 -6.55
CA GLY A 54 9.88 -9.85 -6.42
C GLY A 54 10.06 -10.42 -5.00
N GLN A 55 10.15 -9.56 -3.98
CA GLN A 55 10.27 -9.99 -2.58
C GLN A 55 8.92 -10.39 -1.99
N ILE A 56 7.82 -10.02 -2.64
CA ILE A 56 6.45 -10.41 -2.30
C ILE A 56 5.87 -11.17 -3.49
N SER A 57 5.36 -12.38 -3.23
CA SER A 57 4.68 -13.21 -4.23
C SER A 57 3.42 -12.51 -4.76
N SER A 58 3.04 -12.75 -6.02
CA SER A 58 1.86 -12.14 -6.68
C SER A 58 1.99 -10.65 -6.98
N PHE A 59 3.06 -10.28 -7.70
CA PHE A 59 3.38 -8.93 -8.16
C PHE A 59 2.18 -8.15 -8.72
N TYR A 60 1.54 -8.69 -9.77
CA TYR A 60 0.50 -7.99 -10.52
C TYR A 60 -0.74 -7.72 -9.68
N ASP A 61 -1.25 -8.71 -8.97
CA ASP A 61 -2.47 -8.58 -8.17
C ASP A 61 -2.26 -7.56 -7.04
N ILE A 62 -1.15 -7.67 -6.30
CA ILE A 62 -0.85 -6.77 -5.19
C ILE A 62 -0.63 -5.34 -5.67
N LEU A 63 0.09 -5.16 -6.78
CA LEU A 63 0.33 -3.82 -7.33
C LEU A 63 -0.99 -3.17 -7.76
N ILE A 64 -1.86 -3.91 -8.47
CA ILE A 64 -3.16 -3.38 -8.91
C ILE A 64 -4.02 -3.00 -7.70
N PHE A 65 -4.20 -3.90 -6.73
CA PHE A 65 -5.02 -3.61 -5.54
C PHE A 65 -4.47 -2.45 -4.71
N ALA A 66 -3.14 -2.38 -4.56
CA ALA A 66 -2.50 -1.27 -3.87
C ALA A 66 -2.78 0.06 -4.58
N MET A 67 -2.62 0.11 -5.91
CA MET A 67 -2.87 1.32 -6.69
C MET A 67 -4.34 1.73 -6.64
N GLU A 68 -5.26 0.78 -6.80
CA GLU A 68 -6.71 1.02 -6.67
C GLU A 68 -7.08 1.56 -5.28
N SER A 69 -6.48 1.01 -4.21
CA SER A 69 -6.68 1.54 -2.87
C SER A 69 -6.14 2.97 -2.74
N ILE A 70 -4.90 3.23 -3.15
CA ILE A 70 -4.28 4.56 -3.04
C ILE A 70 -5.17 5.63 -3.72
N VAL A 71 -5.61 5.39 -4.96
CA VAL A 71 -6.44 6.36 -5.72
C VAL A 71 -7.86 6.52 -5.17
N ALA A 72 -8.35 5.57 -4.38
CA ALA A 72 -9.62 5.69 -3.64
C ALA A 72 -9.48 6.51 -2.35
N GLY A 73 -8.27 6.98 -2.01
CA GLY A 73 -7.98 7.85 -0.88
C GLY A 73 -8.20 9.35 -1.16
N PRO A 74 -7.68 10.24 -0.29
CA PRO A 74 -7.67 11.69 -0.50
C PRO A 74 -6.88 12.10 -1.75
N GLU A 75 -7.09 13.33 -2.24
CA GLU A 75 -6.43 13.85 -3.46
C GLU A 75 -4.90 13.73 -3.41
N ASP A 76 -4.26 14.00 -2.28
CA ASP A 76 -2.80 13.86 -2.10
C ASP A 76 -2.28 12.44 -2.40
N ASN A 77 -3.12 11.40 -2.21
CA ASN A 77 -2.76 10.02 -2.53
C ASN A 77 -2.75 9.79 -4.05
N PHE A 78 -3.59 10.49 -4.80
CA PHE A 78 -3.62 10.39 -6.26
C PHE A 78 -2.34 10.96 -6.88
N ASP A 79 -1.88 12.12 -6.39
CA ASP A 79 -0.60 12.70 -6.80
C ASP A 79 0.57 11.75 -6.50
N PHE A 80 0.58 11.15 -5.30
CA PHE A 80 1.56 10.12 -4.97
C PHE A 80 1.51 8.91 -5.91
N ALA A 81 0.31 8.39 -6.23
CA ALA A 81 0.16 7.25 -7.13
C ALA A 81 0.71 7.55 -8.54
N LEU A 82 0.41 8.74 -9.06
CA LEU A 82 0.94 9.20 -10.35
C LEU A 82 2.46 9.31 -10.31
N ASP A 83 3.01 9.98 -9.29
CA ASP A 83 4.46 10.15 -9.14
C ASP A 83 5.18 8.80 -9.00
N PHE A 84 4.62 7.88 -8.23
CA PHE A 84 5.14 6.52 -8.08
C PHE A 84 5.17 5.80 -9.43
N TYR A 85 4.06 5.81 -10.16
CA TYR A 85 3.96 5.14 -11.45
C TYR A 85 4.94 5.74 -12.48
N ILE A 86 5.05 7.06 -12.56
CA ILE A 86 6.00 7.74 -13.45
C ILE A 86 7.45 7.36 -13.12
N ARG A 87 7.80 7.30 -11.83
CA ARG A 87 9.16 6.99 -11.38
C ARG A 87 9.57 5.53 -11.64
N HIS A 88 8.62 4.60 -11.59
CA HIS A 88 8.88 3.16 -11.62
C HIS A 88 8.28 2.43 -12.83
N ILE A 89 7.81 3.15 -13.85
CA ILE A 89 7.16 2.56 -15.02
C ILE A 89 8.00 1.50 -15.74
N ASP A 90 9.32 1.71 -15.80
CA ASP A 90 10.23 0.79 -16.46
C ASP A 90 10.47 -0.48 -15.65
N ASP A 91 10.39 -0.40 -14.32
CA ASP A 91 10.47 -1.56 -13.44
C ASP A 91 9.15 -2.36 -13.47
N ILE A 92 8.01 -1.66 -13.56
CA ILE A 92 6.66 -2.27 -13.58
C ILE A 92 6.39 -3.06 -14.88
N ARG A 93 7.00 -2.64 -15.99
CA ARG A 93 6.78 -3.25 -17.32
C ARG A 93 7.53 -4.56 -17.56
N GLN A 94 8.48 -4.91 -16.71
CA GLN A 94 9.34 -6.10 -16.86
C GLN A 94 8.65 -7.37 -16.35
#